data_AF-A0A836U2L7-F1
#
_entry.id   AF-A0A836U2L7-F1
#
_cell.length_a   1.000
_cell.length_b   1.000
_cell.length_c   1.000
_cell.angle_alpha   90.00
_cell.angle_beta   90.00
_cell.angle_gamma   90.00
#
_symmetry.space_group_name_H-M   'P 1'
#
loop_
_entity.id
_entity.type
_entity.pdbx_description
1 polymer ?
#
loop_
_entity_poly.entity_id
_entity_poly.type
_entity_poly.pdbx_seq_one_letter_code
_entity_poly.pdbx_strand_id
1 'polypeptide(L)'
;MKKILLILFVFLGLHAHSQVVYCDSVSISISGSTPTTVTYTTLANPYMNTFLYSFDINWNVTNFNTGAFITSDSVYNPTFNLNNLDTVLVCATAIITGQGMTFTCIMCDTILYNGGWILMSMGQTPPNECDSVVVSFNQIDTTTTPNLIYIDVQVFGYGPSVGYPGFILLNSAGDTIAYENFNTALNVYTLMANTTETRFLEVLQNFNLPFSGTLHLMDSWFAGNPVTACIYPFNISIGTTAINEIAKSRNVIKITDLLGREASQTNQPLFYIYDDGTVERKIVIE
;
A
#
# COMPACT_ATOMS: atom_id res chain seq x y z
N MET A 1 19.18 32.01 -35.98
CA MET A 1 18.45 30.73 -35.85
C MET A 1 18.88 29.99 -34.58
N LYS A 2 18.52 30.49 -33.39
CA LYS A 2 18.86 29.81 -32.11
C LYS A 2 17.96 30.16 -30.92
N LYS A 3 16.85 30.87 -31.15
CA LYS A 3 15.89 31.28 -30.09
C LYS A 3 14.45 30.79 -30.29
N ILE A 4 14.16 30.08 -31.39
CA ILE A 4 12.80 29.58 -31.71
C ILE A 4 12.62 28.12 -31.27
N LEU A 5 13.68 27.39 -30.95
CA LEU A 5 13.60 25.97 -30.58
C LEU A 5 13.23 25.71 -29.10
N LEU A 6 13.22 26.74 -28.26
CA LEU A 6 12.92 26.58 -26.82
C LEU A 6 11.42 26.64 -26.51
N ILE A 7 10.59 27.19 -27.41
CA ILE A 7 9.14 27.32 -27.20
C ILE A 7 8.40 26.06 -27.69
N LEU A 8 8.99 25.29 -28.60
CA LEU A 8 8.37 24.07 -29.12
C LEU A 8 8.47 22.86 -28.15
N PHE A 9 9.44 22.87 -27.23
CA PHE A 9 9.61 21.80 -26.24
C PHE A 9 8.76 21.99 -24.98
N VAL A 10 8.21 23.18 -24.74
CA VAL A 10 7.35 23.46 -23.56
C VAL A 10 5.90 22.97 -23.78
N PHE A 11 5.49 22.70 -25.02
CA PHE A 11 4.13 22.20 -25.32
C PHE A 11 4.01 20.69 -25.49
N LEU A 12 5.12 19.94 -25.46
CA LEU A 12 5.11 18.47 -25.62
C LEU A 12 5.35 17.71 -24.31
N GLY A 13 5.52 18.39 -23.19
CA GLY A 13 5.76 17.78 -21.89
C GLY A 13 4.85 18.36 -20.82
N LEU A 14 3.56 18.04 -20.86
CA LEU A 14 2.69 17.99 -19.69
C LEU A 14 1.34 17.34 -20.06
N HIS A 15 1.37 16.08 -20.49
CA HIS A 15 0.24 15.18 -20.20
C HIS A 15 0.64 14.39 -18.95
N ALA A 16 0.66 15.08 -17.81
CA ALA A 16 0.38 14.39 -16.57
C ALA A 16 -1.09 13.98 -16.69
N HIS A 17 -1.35 12.79 -17.22
CA HIS A 17 -2.60 12.12 -16.94
C HIS A 17 -2.58 11.83 -15.45
N SER A 18 -3.02 12.79 -14.64
CA SER A 18 -3.68 12.45 -13.39
C SER A 18 -4.77 11.47 -13.79
N GLN A 19 -4.61 10.19 -13.42
CA GLN A 19 -5.70 9.23 -13.55
C GLN A 19 -6.84 9.78 -12.69
N VAL A 20 -7.88 10.29 -13.35
CA VAL A 20 -9.10 10.69 -12.69
C VAL A 20 -9.70 9.42 -12.09
N VAL A 21 -9.64 9.29 -10.77
CA VAL A 21 -10.34 8.23 -10.05
C VAL A 21 -11.82 8.62 -10.05
N TYR A 22 -12.56 8.14 -11.04
CA TYR A 22 -13.97 8.52 -11.26
C TYR A 22 -14.87 8.25 -10.05
N CYS A 23 -14.52 7.26 -9.21
CA CYS A 23 -15.28 6.89 -8.02
C CYS A 23 -15.04 7.82 -6.81
N ASP A 24 -13.94 8.58 -6.78
CA ASP A 24 -13.65 9.55 -5.71
C ASP A 24 -14.57 10.79 -5.79
N SER A 25 -15.25 10.97 -6.92
CA SER A 25 -16.18 12.07 -7.17
C SER A 25 -17.65 11.72 -6.97
N VAL A 26 -17.97 10.57 -6.35
CA VAL A 26 -19.36 10.13 -6.14
C VAL A 26 -19.61 9.94 -4.64
N SER A 27 -20.58 10.66 -4.07
CA SER A 27 -21.03 10.49 -2.67
C SER A 27 -22.55 10.35 -2.55
N ILE A 28 -23.04 9.60 -1.55
CA ILE A 28 -24.47 9.47 -1.21
C ILE A 28 -24.83 10.57 -0.21
N SER A 29 -25.98 11.22 -0.41
CA SER A 29 -26.55 12.15 0.57
C SER A 29 -28.07 12.00 0.66
N ILE A 30 -28.65 12.40 1.79
CA ILE A 30 -30.10 12.48 1.98
C ILE A 30 -30.57 13.84 1.46
N SER A 31 -31.43 13.84 0.45
CA SER A 31 -32.02 15.07 -0.11
C SER A 31 -33.36 15.44 0.53
N GLY A 32 -34.02 14.49 1.19
CA GLY A 32 -35.24 14.71 1.96
C GLY A 32 -35.69 13.47 2.72
N SER A 33 -36.37 13.63 3.86
CA SER A 33 -36.83 12.48 4.63
C SER A 33 -38.08 12.78 5.47
N THR A 34 -38.92 11.78 5.65
CA THR A 34 -39.99 11.71 6.67
C THR A 34 -39.70 10.55 7.62
N PRO A 35 -40.44 10.36 8.73
CA PRO A 35 -40.21 9.21 9.61
C PRO A 35 -40.25 7.85 8.91
N THR A 36 -41.01 7.70 7.82
CA THR A 36 -41.15 6.42 7.11
C THR A 36 -40.55 6.41 5.71
N THR A 37 -39.99 7.53 5.24
CA THR A 37 -39.42 7.63 3.89
C THR A 37 -38.10 8.38 3.88
N VAL A 38 -37.18 7.94 3.03
CA VAL A 38 -35.89 8.62 2.80
C VAL A 38 -35.64 8.75 1.32
N THR A 39 -35.37 9.97 0.88
CA THR A 39 -34.98 10.31 -0.49
C THR A 39 -33.48 10.50 -0.52
N TYR A 40 -32.82 9.80 -1.44
CA TYR A 40 -31.38 9.86 -1.61
C TYR A 40 -31.02 10.63 -2.88
N THR A 41 -29.80 11.16 -2.92
CA THR A 41 -29.20 11.73 -4.12
C THR A 41 -27.72 11.41 -4.15
N THR A 42 -27.15 11.25 -5.35
CA THR A 42 -25.71 11.16 -5.53
C THR A 42 -25.16 12.50 -6.00
N LEU A 43 -24.08 12.95 -5.37
CA LEU A 43 -23.29 14.08 -5.86
C LEU A 43 -22.27 13.52 -6.86
N ALA A 44 -22.71 13.17 -8.06
CA ALA A 44 -21.78 12.87 -9.15
C ALA A 44 -21.38 14.18 -9.85
N ASN A 45 -20.13 14.29 -10.28
CA ASN A 45 -19.65 15.42 -11.07
C ASN A 45 -20.57 15.66 -12.30
N PRO A 46 -21.12 16.87 -12.52
CA PRO A 46 -22.10 17.14 -13.58
C PRO A 46 -21.57 16.96 -15.02
N TYR A 47 -20.28 16.67 -15.23
CA TYR A 47 -19.71 16.34 -16.55
C TYR A 47 -20.06 14.92 -17.05
N MET A 48 -20.76 14.11 -16.25
CA MET A 48 -21.05 12.69 -16.54
C MET A 48 -22.31 12.41 -17.37
N ASN A 49 -22.98 13.45 -17.86
CA ASN A 49 -24.05 13.35 -18.87
C ASN A 49 -23.69 14.17 -20.12
N THR A 50 -22.44 14.06 -20.57
CA THR A 50 -21.99 14.64 -21.84
C THR A 50 -22.10 13.58 -22.94
N PHE A 51 -22.12 13.98 -24.22
CA PHE A 51 -22.23 13.09 -25.39
C PHE A 51 -21.20 11.94 -25.46
N LEU A 52 -20.25 11.85 -24.52
CA LEU A 52 -19.13 10.91 -24.50
C LEU A 52 -19.21 9.83 -23.39
N TYR A 53 -20.08 10.00 -22.38
CA TYR A 53 -20.21 9.08 -21.24
C TYR A 53 -21.68 8.83 -20.85
N SER A 54 -22.02 7.59 -20.51
CA SER A 54 -23.29 7.20 -19.86
C SER A 54 -23.08 7.00 -18.36
N PHE A 55 -24.12 7.28 -17.58
CA PHE A 55 -24.16 7.05 -16.15
C PHE A 55 -25.44 6.30 -15.81
N ASP A 56 -25.28 5.06 -15.34
CA ASP A 56 -26.35 4.23 -14.82
C ASP A 56 -26.14 4.06 -13.32
N ILE A 57 -27.21 4.03 -12.53
CA ILE A 57 -27.13 3.85 -11.08
C ILE A 57 -28.13 2.80 -10.62
N ASN A 58 -27.71 1.98 -9.66
CA ASN A 58 -28.57 1.02 -9.01
C ASN A 58 -28.39 1.11 -7.49
N TRP A 59 -29.48 1.36 -6.80
CA TRP A 59 -29.55 1.44 -5.35
C TRP A 59 -30.04 0.12 -4.77
N ASN A 60 -29.48 -0.26 -3.64
CA ASN A 60 -29.85 -1.44 -2.87
C ASN A 60 -29.90 -1.08 -1.39
N VAL A 61 -30.94 -1.50 -0.69
CA VAL A 61 -31.11 -1.30 0.74
C VAL A 61 -31.23 -2.66 1.41
N THR A 62 -30.40 -2.89 2.42
CA THR A 62 -30.41 -4.11 3.22
C THR A 62 -30.51 -3.80 4.70
N ASN A 63 -31.00 -4.76 5.48
CA ASN A 63 -30.98 -4.65 6.93
C ASN A 63 -29.53 -4.79 7.42
N PHE A 64 -29.06 -3.85 8.25
CA PHE A 64 -27.66 -3.83 8.69
C PHE A 64 -27.28 -5.07 9.52
N ASN A 65 -28.20 -5.57 10.35
CA ASN A 65 -27.90 -6.66 11.29
C ASN A 65 -28.00 -8.04 10.62
N THR A 66 -28.94 -8.23 9.71
CA THR A 66 -29.22 -9.54 9.09
C THR A 66 -28.69 -9.67 7.67
N GLY A 67 -28.27 -8.57 7.04
CA GLY A 67 -27.93 -8.52 5.61
C GLY A 67 -29.12 -8.78 4.68
N ALA A 68 -30.34 -8.88 5.23
CA ALA A 68 -31.52 -9.20 4.45
C ALA A 68 -31.84 -8.08 3.45
N PHE A 69 -32.12 -8.44 2.21
CA PHE A 69 -32.59 -7.52 1.18
C PHE A 69 -33.93 -6.90 1.59
N ILE A 70 -34.01 -5.57 1.49
CA ILE A 70 -35.24 -4.80 1.77
C ILE A 70 -35.85 -4.32 0.45
N THR A 71 -35.09 -3.56 -0.33
CA THR A 71 -35.57 -2.93 -1.57
C THR A 71 -34.42 -2.44 -2.44
N SER A 72 -34.71 -2.15 -3.71
CA SER A 72 -33.75 -1.62 -4.69
C SER A 72 -34.47 -0.72 -5.69
N ASP A 73 -33.75 0.24 -6.28
CA ASP A 73 -34.26 1.13 -7.32
C ASP A 73 -33.11 1.55 -8.25
N SER A 74 -33.38 1.87 -9.51
CA SER A 74 -32.38 2.37 -10.46
C SER A 74 -32.58 3.84 -10.85
N VAL A 75 -33.55 4.52 -10.25
CA VAL A 75 -33.76 5.95 -10.44
C VAL A 75 -32.63 6.75 -9.78
N TYR A 76 -32.28 7.90 -10.36
CA TYR A 76 -31.18 8.75 -9.90
C TYR A 76 -31.35 9.27 -8.46
N ASN A 77 -32.59 9.66 -8.10
CA ASN A 77 -32.96 10.12 -6.77
C ASN A 77 -34.12 9.25 -6.23
N PRO A 78 -33.85 8.04 -5.72
CA PRO A 78 -34.90 7.15 -5.26
C PRO A 78 -35.47 7.61 -3.91
N THR A 79 -36.72 7.26 -3.66
CA THR A 79 -37.34 7.41 -2.34
C THR A 79 -37.74 6.03 -1.82
N PHE A 80 -37.09 5.60 -0.74
CA PHE A 80 -37.38 4.32 -0.12
C PHE A 80 -38.31 4.47 1.08
N ASN A 81 -39.24 3.52 1.23
CA ASN A 81 -40.03 3.37 2.45
C ASN A 81 -39.23 2.54 3.45
N LEU A 82 -38.87 3.12 4.59
CA LEU A 82 -38.03 2.50 5.61
C LEU A 82 -38.73 2.52 6.96
N ASN A 83 -38.52 1.48 7.76
CA ASN A 83 -39.02 1.41 9.13
C ASN A 83 -38.07 2.21 10.04
N ASN A 84 -38.61 3.13 10.83
CA ASN A 84 -37.83 3.98 11.73
C ASN A 84 -37.24 3.26 12.94
N LEU A 85 -37.51 1.96 13.10
CA LEU A 85 -36.86 1.09 14.09
C LEU A 85 -35.68 0.31 13.50
N ASP A 86 -35.53 0.31 12.17
CA ASP A 86 -34.48 -0.45 11.51
C ASP A 86 -33.23 0.41 11.28
N THR A 87 -32.06 -0.18 11.57
CA THR A 87 -30.79 0.27 11.02
C THR A 87 -30.60 -0.40 9.66
N VAL A 88 -30.43 0.39 8.62
CA VAL A 88 -30.30 -0.14 7.25
C VAL A 88 -28.99 0.30 6.61
N LEU A 89 -28.47 -0.54 5.74
CA LEU A 89 -27.33 -0.26 4.88
C LEU A 89 -27.88 0.10 3.50
N VAL A 90 -27.58 1.32 3.03
CA VAL A 90 -27.92 1.78 1.69
C VAL A 90 -26.67 1.76 0.83
N CYS A 91 -26.73 1.09 -0.31
CA CYS A 91 -25.65 1.02 -1.29
C CYS A 91 -26.12 1.58 -2.64
N ALA A 92 -25.31 2.40 -3.29
CA ALA A 92 -25.47 2.75 -4.69
C ALA A 92 -24.31 2.18 -5.51
N THR A 93 -24.65 1.57 -6.64
CA THR A 93 -23.71 1.09 -7.66
C THR A 93 -23.87 1.98 -8.87
N ALA A 94 -22.89 2.84 -9.11
CA ALA A 94 -22.80 3.67 -10.31
C ALA A 94 -21.96 2.95 -11.37
N ILE A 95 -22.49 2.84 -12.58
CA ILE A 95 -21.82 2.30 -13.76
C ILE A 95 -21.64 3.44 -14.74
N ILE A 96 -20.38 3.70 -15.09
CA ILE A 96 -19.97 4.77 -15.98
C ILE A 96 -19.41 4.10 -17.23
N THR A 97 -20.00 4.36 -18.40
CA THR A 97 -19.44 3.85 -19.67
C THR A 97 -19.08 4.99 -20.60
N GLY A 98 -17.90 4.96 -21.22
CA GLY A 98 -17.53 5.96 -22.22
C GLY A 98 -16.13 5.77 -22.78
N GLN A 99 -15.92 6.24 -24.00
CA GLN A 99 -14.66 6.10 -24.74
C GLN A 99 -14.10 4.66 -24.80
N GLY A 100 -14.97 3.64 -24.78
CA GLY A 100 -14.59 2.23 -24.83
C GLY A 100 -14.19 1.62 -23.48
N MET A 101 -14.35 2.35 -22.38
CA MET A 101 -14.06 1.90 -21.01
C MET A 101 -15.33 1.89 -20.15
N THR A 102 -15.39 1.00 -19.17
CA THR A 102 -16.47 0.92 -18.17
C THR A 102 -15.87 0.98 -16.77
N PHE A 103 -16.39 1.87 -15.93
CA PHE A 103 -16.04 1.99 -14.51
C PHE A 103 -17.26 1.65 -13.65
N THR A 104 -17.06 0.88 -12.60
CA THR A 104 -18.11 0.53 -11.63
C THR A 104 -17.70 1.04 -10.26
N CYS A 105 -18.50 1.94 -9.70
CA CYS A 105 -18.30 2.52 -8.38
C CYS A 105 -19.42 2.04 -7.47
N ILE A 106 -19.08 1.33 -6.39
CA ILE A 106 -20.03 0.99 -5.34
C ILE A 106 -19.78 1.93 -4.18
N MET A 107 -20.82 2.31 -3.47
CA MET A 107 -20.78 3.22 -2.34
C MET A 107 -21.87 2.83 -1.37
N CYS A 108 -21.54 2.64 -0.10
CA CYS A 108 -22.51 2.26 0.91
C CYS A 108 -22.41 3.17 2.14
N ASP A 109 -23.55 3.40 2.79
CA ASP A 109 -23.57 4.06 4.09
C ASP A 109 -24.63 3.42 4.98
N THR A 110 -24.40 3.47 6.29
CA THR A 110 -25.36 3.01 7.28
C THR A 110 -26.23 4.19 7.70
N ILE A 111 -27.53 3.97 7.72
CA ILE A 111 -28.51 4.99 8.09
C ILE A 111 -29.38 4.47 9.24
N LEU A 112 -29.64 5.35 10.20
CA LEU A 112 -30.51 5.09 11.34
C LEU A 112 -31.46 6.26 11.58
N TYR A 113 -32.55 5.99 12.27
CA TYR A 113 -33.50 7.00 12.69
C TYR A 113 -33.33 7.36 14.17
N ASN A 114 -33.07 8.64 14.46
CA ASN A 114 -32.98 9.17 15.82
C ASN A 114 -33.63 10.56 15.91
N GLY A 115 -34.97 10.61 15.78
CA GLY A 115 -35.72 11.88 15.66
C GLY A 115 -35.61 12.55 14.28
N GLY A 116 -34.89 11.90 13.37
CA GLY A 116 -34.63 12.23 11.98
C GLY A 116 -33.71 11.15 11.41
N TRP A 117 -33.68 10.99 10.09
CA TRP A 117 -32.78 10.05 9.45
C TRP A 117 -31.37 10.63 9.39
N ILE A 118 -30.41 9.88 9.89
CA ILE A 118 -29.01 10.29 9.99
C ILE A 118 -28.18 9.28 9.20
N LEU A 119 -27.45 9.77 8.19
CA LEU A 119 -26.33 9.04 7.62
C LEU A 119 -25.24 9.01 8.67
N MET A 120 -24.84 7.81 9.07
CA MET A 120 -23.82 7.67 10.08
C MET A 120 -22.44 8.02 9.52
N SER A 121 -22.32 8.17 8.19
CA SER A 121 -21.04 8.40 7.49
C SER A 121 -19.95 7.53 8.09
N MET A 122 -20.35 6.31 8.43
CA MET A 122 -19.45 5.21 8.73
C MET A 122 -18.98 4.75 7.37
N GLY A 123 -18.22 5.65 6.73
CA GLY A 123 -17.95 5.66 5.31
C GLY A 123 -17.47 4.28 4.91
N GLN A 124 -18.39 3.52 4.35
CA GLN A 124 -18.05 2.38 3.54
C GLN A 124 -18.47 2.77 2.12
N THR A 125 -17.80 3.80 1.57
CA THR A 125 -17.15 3.52 0.28
C THR A 125 -16.60 2.10 0.45
N PRO A 126 -17.04 1.08 -0.31
CA PRO A 126 -16.69 -0.32 -0.09
C PRO A 126 -15.24 -0.28 0.33
N PRO A 127 -14.93 -0.66 1.60
CA PRO A 127 -13.75 -0.15 2.32
C PRO A 127 -12.69 -0.08 1.28
N ASN A 128 -12.16 1.10 0.92
CA ASN A 128 -11.15 1.17 -0.15
C ASN A 128 -10.26 0.00 0.16
N GLU A 129 -10.29 -1.09 -0.63
CA GLU A 129 -9.98 -2.38 0.02
C GLU A 129 -8.49 -2.41 0.41
N CYS A 130 -7.77 -1.47 -0.19
CA CYS A 130 -6.46 -0.95 0.13
C CYS A 130 -6.29 -0.42 1.56
N ASP A 131 -7.27 0.24 2.18
CA ASP A 131 -7.25 0.67 3.58
C ASP A 131 -7.27 -0.53 4.55
N SER A 132 -7.72 -1.70 4.07
CA SER A 132 -7.63 -2.96 4.82
C SER A 132 -6.25 -3.61 4.71
N VAL A 133 -5.31 -3.00 3.96
CA VAL A 133 -3.94 -3.49 3.83
C VAL A 133 -2.96 -2.40 4.23
N VAL A 134 -2.10 -2.72 5.19
CA VAL A 134 -0.98 -1.88 5.57
C VAL A 134 0.30 -2.53 5.09
N VAL A 135 1.09 -1.80 4.32
CA VAL A 135 2.40 -2.26 3.86
C VAL A 135 3.50 -1.42 4.47
N SER A 136 4.50 -2.07 5.06
CA SER A 136 5.67 -1.41 5.63
C SER A 136 6.97 -1.99 5.10
N PHE A 137 7.98 -1.13 4.94
CA PHE A 137 9.34 -1.55 4.68
C PHE A 137 9.93 -2.29 5.89
N ASN A 138 10.59 -3.43 5.65
CA ASN A 138 11.26 -4.22 6.68
C ASN A 138 12.79 -4.10 6.55
N GLN A 139 13.37 -4.62 5.47
CA GLN A 139 14.82 -4.60 5.23
C GLN A 139 15.16 -4.70 3.74
N ILE A 140 16.43 -4.41 3.39
CA ILE A 140 17.02 -4.75 2.09
C ILE A 140 18.10 -5.80 2.33
N ASP A 141 18.03 -6.90 1.58
CA ASP A 141 19.10 -7.89 1.51
C ASP A 141 19.91 -7.68 0.24
N THR A 142 21.18 -7.28 0.41
CA THR A 142 22.15 -7.10 -0.68
C THR A 142 23.13 -8.27 -0.80
N THR A 143 22.92 -9.35 -0.05
CA THR A 143 23.75 -10.56 -0.11
C THR A 143 23.27 -11.55 -1.17
N THR A 144 22.04 -11.35 -1.66
CA THR A 144 21.40 -12.11 -2.73
C THR A 144 21.63 -11.44 -4.09
N THR A 145 21.55 -12.24 -5.16
CA THR A 145 21.64 -11.73 -6.54
C THR A 145 20.43 -12.22 -7.33
N PRO A 146 19.54 -11.31 -7.75
CA PRO A 146 19.51 -9.86 -7.46
C PRO A 146 19.15 -9.55 -5.99
N ASN A 147 19.36 -8.29 -5.59
CA ASN A 147 19.02 -7.82 -4.25
C ASN A 147 17.51 -7.96 -3.99
N LEU A 148 17.13 -8.17 -2.73
CA LEU A 148 15.74 -8.33 -2.31
C LEU A 148 15.30 -7.21 -1.36
N ILE A 149 14.10 -6.69 -1.55
CA ILE A 149 13.43 -5.77 -0.62
C ILE A 149 12.36 -6.54 0.13
N TYR A 150 12.44 -6.55 1.46
CA TYR A 150 11.50 -7.21 2.34
C TYR A 150 10.43 -6.19 2.74
N ILE A 151 9.17 -6.57 2.55
CA ILE A 151 8.00 -5.79 2.94
C ILE A 151 7.12 -6.62 3.86
N ASP A 152 6.56 -6.01 4.88
CA ASP A 152 5.53 -6.63 5.71
C ASP A 152 4.17 -6.15 5.22
N VAL A 153 3.28 -7.10 4.91
CA VAL A 153 1.93 -6.86 4.42
C VAL A 153 0.97 -7.35 5.49
N GLN A 154 0.28 -6.42 6.13
CA GLN A 154 -0.74 -6.70 7.13
C GLN A 154 -2.13 -6.50 6.53
N VAL A 155 -2.99 -7.50 6.65
CA VAL A 155 -4.37 -7.48 6.15
C VAL A 155 -5.33 -7.47 7.33
N PHE A 156 -6.27 -6.53 7.35
CA PHE A 156 -7.33 -6.41 8.34
C PHE A 156 -8.67 -6.89 7.78
N GLY A 157 -9.50 -7.51 8.61
CA GLY A 157 -10.82 -7.99 8.21
C GLY A 157 -10.69 -9.03 7.09
N TYR A 158 -11.50 -8.91 6.05
CA TYR A 158 -11.44 -9.80 4.88
C TYR A 158 -10.36 -9.40 3.86
N GLY A 159 -9.79 -8.19 3.95
CA GLY A 159 -8.86 -7.67 2.96
C GLY A 159 -9.49 -7.40 1.59
N PRO A 160 -8.67 -7.02 0.60
CA PRO A 160 -9.11 -6.79 -0.76
C PRO A 160 -9.44 -8.07 -1.50
N SER A 161 -10.47 -8.00 -2.34
CA SER A 161 -10.91 -9.06 -3.25
C SER A 161 -9.97 -9.15 -4.46
N VAL A 162 -8.73 -9.57 -4.20
CA VAL A 162 -7.70 -9.77 -5.23
C VAL A 162 -7.44 -11.27 -5.44
N GLY A 163 -7.46 -11.67 -6.69
CA GLY A 163 -7.13 -12.99 -7.18
C GLY A 163 -5.75 -12.98 -7.84
N TYR A 164 -4.89 -13.89 -7.43
CA TYR A 164 -3.51 -13.93 -7.93
C TYR A 164 -2.69 -12.64 -7.72
N PRO A 165 -2.66 -12.09 -6.49
CA PRO A 165 -2.08 -10.78 -6.23
C PRO A 165 -0.57 -10.78 -6.31
N GLY A 166 -0.01 -9.64 -6.70
CA GLY A 166 1.44 -9.38 -6.64
C GLY A 166 1.74 -7.90 -6.39
N PHE A 167 2.97 -7.61 -5.97
CA PHE A 167 3.41 -6.24 -5.69
C PHE A 167 4.44 -5.74 -6.70
N ILE A 168 4.33 -4.46 -7.08
CA ILE A 168 5.29 -3.75 -7.92
C ILE A 168 5.68 -2.45 -7.24
N LEU A 169 6.98 -2.16 -7.15
CA LEU A 169 7.50 -0.91 -6.65
C LEU A 169 7.90 0.00 -7.81
N LEU A 170 7.28 1.17 -7.88
CA LEU A 170 7.55 2.20 -8.90
C LEU A 170 8.25 3.41 -8.27
N ASN A 171 9.15 4.04 -9.02
CA ASN A 171 9.70 5.34 -8.66
C ASN A 171 8.73 6.48 -9.02
N SER A 172 9.09 7.72 -8.70
CA SER A 172 8.30 8.91 -9.02
C SER A 172 8.14 9.20 -10.52
N ALA A 173 8.98 8.62 -11.37
CA ALA A 173 8.87 8.70 -12.83
C ALA A 173 7.98 7.59 -13.43
N GLY A 174 7.54 6.62 -12.61
CA GLY A 174 6.75 5.46 -13.04
C GLY A 174 7.58 4.26 -13.50
N ASP A 175 8.90 4.27 -13.33
CA ASP A 175 9.75 3.13 -13.66
C ASP A 175 9.67 2.05 -12.59
N THR A 176 9.63 0.78 -13.01
CA THR A 176 9.67 -0.37 -12.11
C THR A 176 11.06 -0.55 -11.51
N ILE A 177 11.14 -0.40 -10.18
CA ILE A 177 12.36 -0.58 -9.39
C ILE A 177 12.48 -2.02 -8.91
N ALA A 178 11.38 -2.58 -8.41
CA ALA A 178 11.33 -3.94 -7.91
C ALA A 178 9.94 -4.54 -8.11
N TYR A 179 9.83 -5.86 -8.18
CA TYR A 179 8.53 -6.53 -8.29
C TYR A 179 8.56 -7.91 -7.64
N GLU A 180 7.39 -8.47 -7.40
CA GLU A 180 7.24 -9.81 -6.85
C GLU A 180 7.12 -10.88 -7.94
N ASN A 181 7.88 -11.97 -7.81
CA ASN A 181 7.89 -13.09 -8.74
C ASN A 181 7.33 -14.36 -8.06
N PHE A 182 7.20 -15.47 -8.82
CA PHE A 182 6.68 -16.74 -8.30
C PHE A 182 7.54 -17.39 -7.18
N ASN A 183 8.84 -17.12 -7.17
CA ASN A 183 9.77 -17.63 -6.17
C ASN A 183 9.81 -16.76 -4.90
N THR A 184 9.37 -15.51 -4.99
CA THR A 184 9.37 -14.55 -3.87
C THR A 184 7.98 -14.34 -3.26
N ALA A 185 6.92 -14.74 -3.96
CA ALA A 185 5.56 -14.76 -3.44
C ALA A 185 5.32 -15.99 -2.55
N LEU A 186 5.00 -15.75 -1.28
CA LEU A 186 4.62 -16.82 -0.34
C LEU A 186 3.29 -17.47 -0.75
N ASN A 187 2.27 -16.65 -1.00
CA ASN A 187 0.95 -17.06 -1.45
C ASN A 187 0.56 -16.24 -2.70
N VAL A 188 0.39 -16.97 -3.80
CA VAL A 188 0.02 -16.43 -5.10
C VAL A 188 -1.46 -16.50 -5.40
N TYR A 189 -2.32 -16.97 -4.49
CA TYR A 189 -3.77 -17.11 -4.78
C TYR A 189 -4.57 -15.93 -4.25
N THR A 190 -4.24 -15.44 -3.06
CA THR A 190 -4.93 -14.34 -2.40
C THR A 190 -4.07 -13.75 -1.29
N LEU A 191 -4.47 -12.60 -0.73
CA LEU A 191 -3.94 -12.07 0.52
C LEU A 191 -4.79 -12.63 1.67
N MET A 192 -4.16 -13.29 2.65
CA MET A 192 -4.91 -13.95 3.71
C MET A 192 -5.52 -12.92 4.67
N ALA A 193 -6.80 -13.11 5.01
CA ALA A 193 -7.54 -12.26 5.93
C ALA A 193 -6.97 -12.33 7.36
N ASN A 194 -6.85 -11.18 8.03
CA ASN A 194 -6.37 -11.03 9.41
C ASN A 194 -4.96 -11.61 9.68
N THR A 195 -4.06 -11.53 8.71
CA THR A 195 -2.67 -11.97 8.86
C THR A 195 -1.68 -10.86 8.55
N THR A 196 -0.44 -11.07 9.02
CA THR A 196 0.72 -10.29 8.58
C THR A 196 1.70 -11.26 7.92
N GLU A 197 2.09 -10.97 6.70
CA GLU A 197 3.01 -11.79 5.91
C GLU A 197 4.18 -10.94 5.43
N THR A 198 5.40 -11.46 5.55
CA THR A 198 6.58 -10.82 4.95
C THR A 198 6.75 -11.31 3.52
N ARG A 199 6.71 -10.40 2.56
CA ARG A 199 6.87 -10.66 1.13
C ARG A 199 8.16 -10.02 0.61
N PHE A 200 8.68 -10.51 -0.51
CA PHE A 200 9.97 -10.05 -1.03
C PHE A 200 9.86 -9.57 -2.49
N LEU A 201 10.39 -8.38 -2.75
CA LEU A 201 10.47 -7.79 -4.08
C LEU A 201 11.87 -7.97 -4.64
N GLU A 202 11.96 -8.47 -5.86
CA GLU A 202 13.19 -8.59 -6.61
C GLU A 202 13.57 -7.23 -7.22
N VAL A 203 14.77 -6.73 -6.90
CA VAL A 203 15.26 -5.45 -7.43
C VAL A 203 15.74 -5.62 -8.86
N LEU A 204 15.11 -4.90 -9.79
CA LEU A 204 15.47 -4.87 -11.21
C LEU A 204 16.49 -3.78 -11.54
N GLN A 205 16.38 -2.64 -10.86
CA GLN A 205 17.17 -1.46 -11.16
C GLN A 205 17.78 -0.89 -9.88
N ASN A 206 19.01 -0.40 -9.99
CA ASN A 206 19.65 0.31 -8.88
C ASN A 206 18.88 1.60 -8.58
N PHE A 207 18.64 1.85 -7.30
CA PHE A 207 17.98 3.05 -6.82
C PHE A 207 18.79 3.65 -5.65
N ASN A 208 18.60 4.94 -5.40
CA ASN A 208 19.29 5.64 -4.33
C ASN A 208 18.43 5.71 -3.07
N LEU A 209 19.08 5.71 -1.91
CA LEU A 209 18.44 5.90 -0.61
C LEU A 209 18.66 7.34 -0.11
N PRO A 210 17.70 7.94 0.62
CA PRO A 210 16.36 7.43 0.87
C PRO A 210 15.53 7.39 -0.41
N PHE A 211 14.74 6.33 -0.57
CA PHE A 211 13.85 6.14 -1.71
C PHE A 211 12.43 6.56 -1.35
N SER A 212 11.76 7.22 -2.28
CA SER A 212 10.33 7.54 -2.19
C SER A 212 9.68 7.20 -3.52
N GLY A 213 8.59 6.44 -3.46
CA GLY A 213 7.86 5.96 -4.63
C GLY A 213 6.49 5.43 -4.24
N THR A 214 5.91 4.61 -5.11
CA THR A 214 4.61 3.98 -4.87
C THR A 214 4.73 2.47 -4.99
N LEU A 215 4.10 1.78 -4.04
CA LEU A 215 3.93 0.34 -4.08
C LEU A 215 2.53 0.01 -4.58
N HIS A 216 2.48 -0.75 -5.65
CA HIS A 216 1.30 -1.07 -6.42
C HIS A 216 0.93 -2.53 -6.12
N LEU A 217 -0.25 -2.76 -5.54
CA LEU A 217 -0.85 -4.11 -5.42
C LEU A 217 -1.65 -4.39 -6.67
N MET A 218 -1.20 -5.38 -7.43
CA MET A 218 -1.80 -5.83 -8.67
C MET A 218 -2.75 -6.98 -8.41
N ASP A 219 -3.97 -6.88 -8.92
CA ASP A 219 -4.84 -8.03 -9.13
C ASP A 219 -4.41 -8.78 -10.39
N SER A 220 -4.66 -10.09 -10.43
CA SER A 220 -4.39 -10.94 -11.60
C SER A 220 -2.95 -10.89 -12.11
N TRP A 221 -1.99 -10.56 -11.24
CA TRP A 221 -0.56 -10.46 -11.54
C TRP A 221 0.01 -11.78 -12.05
N PHE A 222 -0.14 -12.82 -11.24
CA PHE A 222 0.33 -14.16 -11.59
C PHE A 222 -0.58 -14.90 -12.58
N ALA A 223 -1.77 -14.35 -12.87
CA ALA A 223 -2.67 -14.84 -13.92
C ALA A 223 -2.33 -14.28 -15.31
N GLY A 224 -1.43 -13.30 -15.41
CA GLY A 224 -0.95 -12.74 -16.68
C GLY A 224 -1.82 -11.61 -17.26
N ASN A 225 -2.78 -11.09 -16.50
CA ASN A 225 -3.60 -9.94 -16.88
C ASN A 225 -3.64 -8.91 -15.74
N PRO A 226 -2.51 -8.26 -15.42
CA PRO A 226 -2.40 -7.46 -14.21
C PRO A 226 -3.22 -6.17 -14.30
N VAL A 227 -4.00 -5.90 -13.24
CA VAL A 227 -4.73 -4.64 -13.07
C VAL A 227 -4.34 -4.04 -11.72
N THR A 228 -4.12 -2.72 -11.69
CA THR A 228 -3.83 -2.05 -10.42
C THR A 228 -5.06 -2.05 -9.52
N ALA A 229 -4.97 -2.76 -8.39
CA ALA A 229 -6.01 -2.79 -7.37
C ALA A 229 -5.81 -1.67 -6.36
N CYS A 230 -4.59 -1.54 -5.82
CA CYS A 230 -4.26 -0.55 -4.79
C CYS A 230 -2.90 0.10 -5.01
N ILE A 231 -2.76 1.35 -4.53
CA ILE A 231 -1.53 2.12 -4.58
C ILE A 231 -1.23 2.66 -3.18
N TYR A 232 -0.03 2.35 -2.69
CA TYR A 232 0.46 2.78 -1.38
C TYR A 232 1.66 3.71 -1.54
N PRO A 233 1.71 4.86 -0.85
CA PRO A 233 2.95 5.61 -0.75
C PRO A 233 3.99 4.75 -0.03
N PHE A 234 5.18 4.59 -0.63
CA PHE A 234 6.20 3.71 -0.09
C PHE A 234 7.54 4.43 0.00
N ASN A 235 8.09 4.46 1.21
CA ASN A 235 9.35 5.12 1.50
C ASN A 235 10.32 4.11 2.09
N ILE A 236 11.53 4.08 1.54
CA ILE A 236 12.63 3.30 2.09
C ILE A 236 13.65 4.28 2.63
N SER A 237 13.73 4.36 3.95
CA SER A 237 14.76 5.09 4.65
C SER A 237 15.48 4.10 5.55
N ILE A 238 16.73 3.78 5.22
CA ILE A 238 17.61 3.12 6.17
C ILE A 238 18.10 4.21 7.11
N GLY A 239 17.38 4.40 8.21
CA GLY A 239 17.99 5.05 9.37
C GLY A 239 19.20 4.19 9.71
N THR A 240 20.41 4.73 9.66
CA THR A 240 21.59 3.99 10.08
C THR A 240 21.40 3.62 11.54
N THR A 241 20.90 2.43 11.84
CA THR A 241 21.30 1.72 13.06
C THR A 241 22.72 1.26 12.83
N ALA A 242 23.63 2.24 12.66
CA ALA A 242 25.01 2.01 12.94
C ALA A 242 25.02 1.63 14.43
N ILE A 243 25.13 0.34 14.71
CA ILE A 243 25.79 -0.08 15.93
C ILE A 243 27.18 0.54 15.76
N ASN A 244 27.37 1.74 16.32
CA ASN A 244 28.70 2.21 16.64
C ASN A 244 29.21 1.14 17.62
N GLU A 245 29.94 0.15 17.10
CA GLU A 245 30.94 -0.48 17.94
C GLU A 245 31.79 0.67 18.44
N ILE A 246 31.53 1.09 19.68
CA ILE A 246 32.49 1.89 20.41
C ILE A 246 33.70 0.97 20.48
N ALA A 247 34.63 1.16 19.54
CA ALA A 247 35.94 0.57 19.61
C ALA A 247 36.56 1.13 20.89
N LYS A 248 36.30 0.46 22.03
CA LYS A 248 37.01 0.73 23.26
C LYS A 248 38.47 0.58 22.89
N SER A 249 39.23 1.66 23.04
CA SER A 249 40.69 1.59 22.98
C SER A 249 41.13 0.65 24.09
N ARG A 250 41.45 -0.59 23.75
CA ARG A 250 41.97 -1.57 24.70
C ARG A 250 43.46 -1.32 24.85
N ASN A 251 43.91 -1.10 26.07
CA ASN A 251 45.34 -0.92 26.34
C ASN A 251 45.94 -2.26 26.72
N VAL A 252 47.11 -2.57 26.14
CA VAL A 252 47.87 -3.76 26.54
C VAL A 252 48.41 -3.53 27.95
N ILE A 253 47.98 -4.35 28.90
CA ILE A 253 48.48 -4.30 30.28
C ILE A 253 49.63 -5.26 30.52
N LYS A 254 49.72 -6.34 29.74
CA LYS A 254 50.80 -7.33 29.90
C LYS A 254 51.05 -8.13 28.62
N ILE A 255 52.32 -8.48 28.39
CA ILE A 255 52.73 -9.38 27.31
C ILE A 255 53.46 -10.56 27.95
N THR A 256 52.98 -11.78 27.72
CA THR A 256 53.58 -12.99 28.29
C THR A 256 53.85 -14.06 27.24
N ASP A 257 54.83 -14.92 27.50
CA ASP A 257 55.05 -16.15 26.72
C ASP A 257 54.07 -17.27 27.11
N LEU A 258 54.19 -18.42 26.46
CA LEU A 258 53.43 -19.64 26.75
C LEU A 258 53.57 -20.15 28.20
N LEU A 259 54.62 -19.76 28.91
CA LEU A 259 54.89 -20.15 30.29
C LEU A 259 54.49 -19.05 31.29
N GLY A 260 53.83 -17.98 30.83
CA GLY A 260 53.35 -16.89 31.67
C GLY A 260 54.45 -15.91 32.13
N ARG A 261 55.64 -15.97 31.53
CA ARG A 261 56.75 -15.05 31.82
C ARG A 261 56.64 -13.82 30.93
N GLU A 262 57.03 -12.66 31.45
CA GLU A 262 57.08 -11.44 30.63
C GLU A 262 58.11 -11.60 29.50
N ALA A 263 57.66 -11.39 28.26
CA ALA A 263 58.46 -11.67 27.09
C ALA A 263 58.25 -10.64 25.98
N SER A 264 59.35 -10.21 25.36
CA SER A 264 59.38 -9.25 24.26
C SER A 264 60.08 -9.78 23.01
N GLN A 265 60.48 -11.06 23.00
CA GLN A 265 61.22 -11.67 21.90
C GLN A 265 60.30 -12.00 20.70
N THR A 266 60.79 -11.73 19.50
CA THR A 266 60.20 -12.17 18.22
C THR A 266 60.47 -13.67 18.01
N ASN A 267 59.81 -14.29 17.02
CA ASN A 267 59.90 -15.72 16.69
C ASN A 267 59.32 -16.71 17.72
N GLN A 268 58.48 -16.24 18.66
CA GLN A 268 57.75 -17.11 19.59
C GLN A 268 56.30 -16.62 19.81
N PRO A 269 55.38 -17.48 20.25
CA PRO A 269 54.02 -17.07 20.58
C PRO A 269 53.97 -16.19 21.83
N LEU A 270 53.38 -15.01 21.66
CA LEU A 270 53.14 -14.03 22.71
C LEU A 270 51.65 -13.86 22.96
N PHE A 271 51.26 -13.72 24.23
CA PHE A 271 49.91 -13.40 24.67
C PHE A 271 49.87 -11.96 25.16
N TYR A 272 49.03 -11.15 24.52
CA TYR A 272 48.75 -9.76 24.86
C TYR A 272 47.48 -9.76 25.71
N ILE A 273 47.62 -9.37 26.96
CA ILE A 273 46.52 -9.23 27.92
C ILE A 273 46.11 -7.76 27.93
N TYR A 274 44.82 -7.51 27.77
CA TYR A 274 44.23 -6.17 27.71
C TYR A 274 43.56 -5.80 29.04
N ASP A 275 43.39 -4.49 29.26
CA ASP A 275 42.71 -3.92 30.42
C ASP A 275 41.24 -4.35 30.56
N ASP A 276 40.59 -4.73 29.45
CA ASP A 276 39.23 -5.28 29.43
C ASP A 276 39.16 -6.79 29.74
N GLY A 277 40.29 -7.43 30.07
CA GLY A 277 40.37 -8.86 30.37
C GLY A 277 40.45 -9.77 29.15
N THR A 278 40.45 -9.23 27.93
CA THR A 278 40.65 -10.03 26.71
C THR A 278 42.13 -10.40 26.53
N VAL A 279 42.37 -11.52 25.84
CA VAL A 279 43.73 -12.03 25.55
C VAL A 279 43.85 -12.30 24.05
N GLU A 280 44.89 -11.75 23.42
CA GLU A 280 45.19 -11.95 22.01
C GLU A 280 46.54 -12.66 21.84
N ARG A 281 46.61 -13.65 20.96
CA ARG A 281 47.84 -14.38 20.66
C ARG A 281 48.47 -13.83 19.37
N LYS A 282 49.71 -13.36 19.43
CA LYS A 282 50.50 -12.93 18.25
C LYS A 282 51.80 -13.71 18.14
N ILE A 283 52.19 -14.02 16.91
CA ILE A 283 53.52 -14.53 16.57
C ILE A 283 54.09 -13.53 15.57
N VAL A 284 55.14 -12.81 15.96
CA VAL A 284 55.88 -11.92 15.06
C VAL A 284 57.12 -12.67 14.60
N ILE A 285 57.23 -12.93 13.31
CA ILE A 285 58.38 -13.61 12.71
C ILE A 285 59.23 -12.57 11.99
N GLU A 286 60.53 -12.56 12.29
CA GLU A 286 61.54 -11.77 11.55
C GLU A 286 62.42 -12.67 10.68
#